data_AF-A0A9X7VV70-F1
#
_entry.id   AF-A0A9X7VV70-F1
#
_cell.length_a   1.000
_cell.length_b   1.000
_cell.length_c   1.000
_cell.angle_alpha   90.00
_cell.angle_beta   90.00
_cell.angle_gamma   90.00
#
_symmetry.space_group_name_H-M   'P 1'
#
loop_
_entity.id
_entity.type
_entity.pdbx_description
1 polymer ?
#
loop_
_entity_poly.entity_id
_entity_poly.type
_entity_poly.pdbx_seq_one_letter_code
_entity_poly.pdbx_strand_id
1 'polypeptide(L)'
;MLTDRWLKTAYAYLYIRDFQAARRAFDEAITENPENPEYHFHASVTALRNGETGYAMEAAKQAVLLDPENALYAVHLGAVTAQALVIEASAALREGRATETKELLLRALEADPLCERAHELLAELG
;
A
#
# COMPACT_ATOMS: atom_id res chain seq x y z
N MET A 1 -13.63 24.01 0.94
CA MET A 1 -12.47 24.39 0.10
C MET A 1 -11.23 23.84 0.79
N LEU A 2 -10.44 22.99 0.15
CA LEU A 2 -9.28 22.32 0.75
C LEU A 2 -8.34 23.34 1.40
N THR A 3 -8.36 23.46 2.73
CA THR A 3 -7.51 24.39 3.48
C THR A 3 -6.22 23.77 3.97
N ASP A 4 -6.01 22.48 3.72
CA ASP A 4 -4.77 21.82 4.11
C ASP A 4 -3.67 22.05 3.07
N ARG A 5 -2.69 22.85 3.46
CA ARG A 5 -1.52 23.20 2.66
C ARG A 5 -0.73 21.96 2.25
N TRP A 6 -0.67 20.95 3.11
CA TRP A 6 0.12 19.75 2.90
C TRP A 6 -0.53 18.84 1.88
N LEU A 7 -1.86 18.73 1.90
CA LEU A 7 -2.60 17.96 0.91
C LEU A 7 -2.42 18.52 -0.52
N LYS A 8 -2.51 19.85 -0.67
CA LYS A 8 -2.23 20.51 -1.97
C LYS A 8 -0.79 20.28 -2.44
N THR A 9 0.16 20.35 -1.51
CA THR A 9 1.59 20.17 -1.80
C THR A 9 1.87 18.73 -2.22
N ALA A 10 1.34 17.76 -1.49
CA ALA A 10 1.48 16.36 -1.80
C ALA A 10 0.88 16.01 -3.16
N TYR A 11 -0.32 16.53 -3.49
CA TYR A 11 -0.91 16.33 -4.81
C TYR A 11 -0.11 16.97 -5.94
N ALA A 12 0.49 18.14 -5.71
CA ALA A 12 1.39 18.75 -6.70
C ALA A 12 2.61 17.86 -6.96
N TYR A 13 3.19 17.26 -5.92
CA TYR A 13 4.30 16.33 -6.05
C TYR A 13 3.90 15.00 -6.71
N LEU A 14 2.71 14.48 -6.41
CA LEU A 14 2.16 13.31 -7.11
C LEU A 14 1.96 13.57 -8.60
N TYR A 15 1.52 14.79 -8.98
CA TYR A 15 1.35 15.17 -10.38
C TYR A 15 2.67 15.17 -11.16
N ILE A 16 3.77 15.63 -10.54
CA ILE A 16 5.11 15.57 -11.14
C ILE A 16 5.85 14.25 -10.86
N ARG A 17 5.18 13.27 -10.26
CA ARG A 17 5.69 11.94 -9.89
C ARG A 17 6.91 11.96 -8.94
N ASP A 18 7.06 13.04 -8.17
CA ASP A 18 8.02 13.09 -7.07
C ASP A 18 7.41 12.46 -5.82
N PHE A 19 7.40 11.12 -5.78
CA PHE A 19 6.79 10.37 -4.70
C PHE A 19 7.48 10.60 -3.35
N GLN A 20 8.78 10.90 -3.36
CA GLN A 20 9.53 11.16 -2.13
C GLN A 20 9.13 12.51 -1.51
N ALA A 21 8.97 13.55 -2.33
CA ALA A 21 8.49 14.84 -1.86
C ALA A 21 7.01 14.80 -1.45
N ALA A 22 6.17 14.05 -2.19
CA ALA A 22 4.79 13.81 -1.79
C ALA A 22 4.71 13.10 -0.43
N ARG A 23 5.54 12.09 -0.18
CA ARG A 23 5.61 11.40 1.11
C ARG A 23 5.96 12.35 2.24
N ARG A 24 6.99 13.19 2.08
CA ARG A 24 7.36 14.20 3.08
C ARG A 24 6.21 15.15 3.39
N ALA A 25 5.46 15.58 2.38
CA ALA A 25 4.31 16.44 2.59
C ALA A 25 3.19 15.73 3.39
N PHE A 26 2.96 14.44 3.15
CA PHE A 26 2.02 13.66 3.97
C PHE A 26 2.54 13.40 5.40
N ASP A 27 3.84 13.21 5.60
CA ASP A 27 4.43 13.09 6.94
C ASP A 27 4.19 14.37 7.78
N GLU A 28 4.33 15.54 7.17
CA GLU A 28 4.03 16.83 7.81
C GLU A 28 2.53 16.96 8.11
N ALA A 29 1.66 16.55 7.19
CA ALA A 29 0.21 16.54 7.40
C ALA A 29 -0.20 15.63 8.59
N ILE A 30 0.39 14.44 8.67
CA ILE A 30 0.19 13.49 9.77
C ILE A 30 0.72 14.08 11.09
N THR A 31 1.83 14.79 11.06
CA THR A 31 2.39 15.45 12.25
C THR A 31 1.45 16.54 12.77
N GLU A 32 0.82 17.30 11.88
CA GLU A 32 -0.15 18.34 12.27
C GLU A 32 -1.50 17.77 12.72
N ASN A 33 -1.97 16.68 12.10
CA ASN A 33 -3.20 16.02 12.48
C ASN A 33 -3.08 14.48 12.34
N PRO A 34 -2.62 13.80 13.40
CA PRO A 34 -2.35 12.36 13.34
C PRO A 34 -3.62 11.51 13.32
N GLU A 35 -4.77 12.07 13.69
CA GLU A 35 -6.06 11.36 13.74
C GLU A 35 -6.85 11.47 12.43
N ASN A 36 -6.30 12.15 11.40
CA ASN A 36 -6.95 12.21 10.10
C ASN A 36 -6.64 10.94 9.27
N PRO A 37 -7.61 10.03 9.06
CA PRO A 37 -7.37 8.80 8.30
C PRO A 37 -6.99 9.04 6.84
N GLU A 38 -7.42 10.17 6.26
CA GLU A 38 -7.15 10.51 4.87
C GLU A 38 -5.64 10.74 4.63
N TYR A 39 -4.92 11.28 5.62
CA TYR A 39 -3.48 11.53 5.49
C TYR A 39 -2.70 10.23 5.50
N HIS A 40 -3.06 9.30 6.39
CA HIS A 40 -2.47 7.97 6.42
C HIS A 40 -2.78 7.19 5.14
N PHE A 41 -4.00 7.30 4.61
CA PHE A 41 -4.37 6.68 3.34
C PHE A 41 -3.52 7.19 2.17
N HIS A 42 -3.42 8.51 1.97
CA HIS A 42 -2.64 9.04 0.86
C HIS A 42 -1.13 8.87 1.05
N ALA A 43 -0.63 8.89 2.29
CA ALA A 43 0.74 8.53 2.61
C ALA A 43 1.04 7.09 2.18
N SER A 44 0.13 6.16 2.47
CA SER A 44 0.22 4.76 2.05
C SER A 44 0.24 4.62 0.52
N VAL A 45 -0.71 5.25 -0.18
CA VAL A 45 -0.77 5.25 -1.65
C VAL A 45 0.53 5.76 -2.26
N THR A 46 1.09 6.84 -1.69
CA THR A 46 2.33 7.46 -2.16
C THR A 46 3.53 6.56 -1.93
N ALA A 47 3.66 5.98 -0.73
CA ALA A 47 4.74 5.07 -0.38
C ALA A 47 4.71 3.79 -1.24
N LEU A 48 3.52 3.26 -1.51
CA LEU A 48 3.35 2.09 -2.37
C LEU A 48 3.87 2.35 -3.79
N ARG A 49 3.56 3.53 -4.35
CA ARG A 49 4.08 3.97 -5.66
C ARG A 49 5.59 4.22 -5.66
N ASN A 50 6.16 4.56 -4.51
CA ASN A 50 7.59 4.73 -4.31
C ASN A 50 8.34 3.40 -4.01
N GLY A 51 7.62 2.27 -3.92
CA GLY A 51 8.19 0.96 -3.57
C GLY A 51 8.46 0.77 -2.08
N GLU A 52 8.10 1.72 -1.22
CA GLU A 52 8.26 1.69 0.24
C GLU A 52 7.13 0.86 0.88
N THR A 53 7.00 -0.40 0.48
CA THR A 53 5.86 -1.26 0.82
C THR A 53 5.66 -1.43 2.34
N GLY A 54 6.74 -1.45 3.13
CA GLY A 54 6.65 -1.53 4.59
C GLY A 54 5.98 -0.31 5.23
N TYR A 55 6.35 0.90 4.79
CA TYR A 55 5.69 2.12 5.26
C TYR A 55 4.25 2.17 4.76
N ALA A 56 4.02 1.80 3.50
CA ALA A 56 2.67 1.78 2.93
C ALA A 56 1.71 0.90 3.74
N MET A 57 2.19 -0.26 4.21
CA MET A 57 1.44 -1.18 5.06
C MET A 57 1.03 -0.52 6.38
N GLU A 58 1.98 0.10 7.10
CA GLU A 58 1.67 0.72 8.39
C GLU A 58 0.72 1.90 8.27
N ALA A 59 0.91 2.75 7.25
CA ALA A 59 0.00 3.87 6.99
C ALA A 59 -1.40 3.39 6.57
N ALA A 60 -1.52 2.32 5.76
CA ALA A 60 -2.83 1.75 5.41
C ALA A 60 -3.57 1.20 6.65
N LYS A 61 -2.85 0.52 7.55
CA LYS A 61 -3.42 0.03 8.82
C LYS A 61 -3.91 1.18 9.69
N GLN A 62 -3.18 2.28 9.77
CA GLN A 62 -3.61 3.46 10.54
C GLN A 62 -4.88 4.08 9.95
N ALA A 63 -4.99 4.19 8.62
CA ALA A 63 -6.21 4.69 7.98
C ALA A 63 -7.44 3.85 8.34
N VAL A 64 -7.31 2.51 8.28
CA VAL A 64 -8.38 1.58 8.68
C VAL A 64 -8.68 1.63 10.18
N LEU A 65 -7.65 1.81 11.02
CA LEU A 65 -7.83 1.91 12.47
C LEU A 65 -8.62 3.17 12.86
N LEU A 66 -8.33 4.29 12.19
CA LEU A 66 -8.95 5.59 12.46
C LEU A 66 -10.37 5.68 11.88
N ASP A 67 -10.65 5.00 10.77
CA ASP A 67 -11.98 4.93 10.14
C ASP A 67 -12.27 3.53 9.59
N PRO A 68 -12.72 2.59 10.45
CA PRO A 68 -12.93 1.20 10.09
C PRO A 68 -14.17 0.95 9.21
N GLU A 69 -15.11 1.91 9.16
CA GLU A 69 -16.33 1.79 8.34
C GLU A 69 -16.09 2.19 6.88
N ASN A 70 -14.94 2.79 6.60
CA ASN A 70 -14.59 3.22 5.26
C ASN A 70 -14.04 2.08 4.41
N ALA A 71 -14.93 1.54 3.58
CA ALA A 71 -14.60 0.44 2.68
C ALA A 71 -13.41 0.74 1.74
N LEU A 72 -13.16 2.01 1.38
CA LEU A 72 -12.02 2.37 0.54
C LEU A 72 -10.69 2.06 1.25
N TYR A 73 -10.59 2.35 2.55
CA TYR A 73 -9.37 2.08 3.31
C TYR A 73 -9.15 0.58 3.51
N ALA A 74 -10.22 -0.18 3.75
CA ALA A 74 -10.16 -1.64 3.82
C ALA A 74 -9.70 -2.26 2.49
N VAL A 75 -10.28 -1.82 1.36
CA VAL A 75 -9.88 -2.28 0.01
C VAL A 75 -8.42 -1.94 -0.26
N HIS A 76 -7.97 -0.73 0.08
CA HIS A 76 -6.59 -0.33 -0.12
C HIS A 76 -5.61 -1.12 0.76
N LEU A 77 -5.96 -1.40 2.01
CA LEU A 77 -5.15 -2.26 2.87
C LEU A 77 -5.03 -3.68 2.29
N GLY A 78 -6.12 -4.21 1.71
CA GLY A 78 -6.11 -5.47 0.96
C GLY A 78 -5.09 -5.46 -0.18
N ALA A 79 -5.13 -4.43 -1.04
CA ALA A 79 -4.20 -4.27 -2.15
C ALA A 79 -2.74 -4.15 -1.69
N VAL A 80 -2.47 -3.34 -0.66
CA VAL A 80 -1.12 -3.19 -0.08
C VAL A 80 -0.62 -4.52 0.51
N THR A 81 -1.50 -5.28 1.16
CA THR A 81 -1.20 -6.61 1.72
C THR A 81 -0.87 -7.62 0.64
N ALA A 82 -1.67 -7.67 -0.42
CA ALA A 82 -1.42 -8.54 -1.56
C ALA A 82 -0.07 -8.24 -2.21
N GLN A 83 0.25 -6.96 -2.41
CA GLN A 83 1.54 -6.54 -2.98
C GLN A 83 2.73 -6.95 -2.09
N ALA A 84 2.63 -6.79 -0.77
CA ALA A 84 3.67 -7.22 0.16
C ALA A 84 3.90 -8.74 0.10
N LEU A 85 2.82 -9.52 0.09
CA LEU A 85 2.88 -10.97 -0.01
C LEU A 85 3.44 -11.44 -1.36
N VAL A 86 3.13 -10.75 -2.46
CA VAL A 86 3.71 -11.02 -3.78
C VAL A 86 5.23 -10.78 -3.81
N ILE A 87 5.71 -9.73 -3.13
CA ILE A 87 7.16 -9.45 -3.01
C ILE A 87 7.85 -10.60 -2.26
N GLU A 88 7.26 -11.04 -1.15
CA GLU A 88 7.75 -12.17 -0.36
C GLU A 88 7.73 -13.48 -1.16
N ALA A 89 6.61 -13.75 -1.86
CA ALA A 89 6.45 -14.91 -2.72
C ALA A 89 7.50 -14.94 -3.83
N SER A 90 7.78 -13.78 -4.44
CA SER A 90 8.80 -13.64 -5.48
C SER A 90 10.21 -13.94 -4.93
N ALA A 91 10.50 -13.58 -3.68
CA ALA A 91 11.76 -13.93 -3.03
C ALA A 91 11.85 -15.44 -2.75
N ALA A 92 10.80 -16.03 -2.17
CA ALA A 92 10.71 -17.48 -1.95
C ALA A 92 10.87 -18.27 -3.25
N LEU A 93 10.28 -17.79 -4.35
CA LEU A 93 10.37 -18.43 -5.67
C LEU A 93 11.80 -18.45 -6.20
N ARG A 94 12.53 -17.33 -6.08
CA ARG A 94 13.95 -17.25 -6.47
C ARG A 94 14.83 -18.20 -5.66
N GLU A 95 14.42 -18.53 -4.45
CA GLU A 95 15.12 -19.46 -3.55
C GLU A 95 14.65 -20.91 -3.74
N GLY A 96 13.73 -21.19 -4.67
CA GLY A 96 13.21 -22.52 -4.95
C GLY A 96 12.21 -23.04 -3.91
N ARG A 97 11.69 -22.17 -3.03
CA ARG A 97 10.73 -22.53 -1.97
C ARG A 97 9.29 -22.57 -2.49
N ALA A 98 9.03 -23.47 -3.44
CA ALA A 98 7.76 -23.50 -4.21
C ALA A 98 6.49 -23.64 -3.36
N THR A 99 6.51 -24.46 -2.30
CA THR A 99 5.34 -24.62 -1.40
C THR A 99 5.00 -23.30 -0.72
N GLU A 100 6.01 -22.62 -0.17
CA GLU A 100 5.84 -21.34 0.51
C GLU A 100 5.44 -20.23 -0.47
N THR A 101 6.03 -20.20 -1.67
CA THR A 101 5.59 -19.29 -2.75
C THR A 101 4.09 -19.44 -2.98
N LYS A 102 3.59 -20.67 -3.15
CA LYS A 102 2.17 -20.91 -3.40
C LYS A 102 1.30 -20.45 -2.23
N GLU A 103 1.70 -20.73 -0.99
CA GLU A 103 0.97 -20.28 0.21
C GLU A 103 0.88 -18.75 0.30
N LEU A 104 1.99 -18.05 0.04
CA LEU A 104 2.04 -16.58 0.04
C LEU A 104 1.14 -15.99 -1.06
N LEU A 105 1.14 -16.56 -2.26
CA LEU A 105 0.29 -16.09 -3.36
C LEU A 105 -1.21 -16.32 -3.09
N LEU A 106 -1.57 -17.44 -2.46
CA LEU A 106 -2.96 -17.67 -2.05
C LEU A 106 -3.43 -16.65 -1.01
N ARG A 107 -2.59 -16.35 0.00
CA ARG A 107 -2.87 -15.28 0.98
C ARG A 107 -2.95 -13.90 0.32
N ALA A 108 -2.18 -13.65 -0.73
CA ALA A 108 -2.28 -12.41 -1.50
C ALA A 108 -3.66 -12.28 -2.17
N LEU A 109 -4.20 -13.38 -2.72
CA LEU A 109 -5.53 -13.42 -3.33
C LEU A 109 -6.68 -13.37 -2.31
N GLU A 110 -6.45 -13.85 -1.08
CA GLU A 110 -7.38 -13.64 0.03
C GLU A 110 -7.48 -12.15 0.40
N ALA A 111 -6.35 -11.43 0.36
CA ALA A 111 -6.29 -10.01 0.67
C ALA A 111 -6.81 -9.12 -0.48
N ASP A 112 -6.49 -9.47 -1.73
CA ASP A 112 -6.98 -8.82 -2.94
C ASP A 112 -7.22 -9.87 -4.05
N PRO A 113 -8.49 -10.29 -4.26
CA PRO A 113 -8.83 -11.27 -5.30
C PRO A 113 -8.47 -10.84 -6.72
N LEU A 114 -8.27 -9.53 -6.95
CA LEU A 114 -7.93 -8.95 -8.25
C LEU A 114 -6.42 -8.76 -8.44
N CYS A 115 -5.57 -9.25 -7.52
CA CYS A 115 -4.12 -9.12 -7.63
C CYS A 115 -3.57 -9.90 -8.84
N GLU A 116 -3.45 -9.22 -9.98
CA GLU A 116 -3.00 -9.80 -11.26
C GLU A 116 -1.65 -10.52 -11.12
N ARG A 117 -0.70 -9.89 -10.41
CA ARG A 117 0.63 -10.46 -10.22
C ARG A 117 0.62 -11.77 -9.44
N ALA A 118 -0.33 -11.95 -8.52
CA ALA A 118 -0.47 -13.19 -7.80
C ALA A 118 -0.98 -14.33 -8.71
N HIS A 119 -1.95 -14.04 -9.57
CA HIS A 119 -2.44 -14.99 -10.58
C HIS A 119 -1.35 -15.37 -11.58
N GLU A 120 -0.56 -14.41 -12.06
CA GLU A 120 0.57 -14.65 -12.97
C GLU A 120 1.58 -15.64 -12.36
N LEU A 121 2.04 -15.37 -11.14
CA LEU A 121 3.05 -16.21 -10.49
C LEU A 121 2.51 -17.61 -10.14
N LEU A 122 1.22 -17.74 -9.83
CA LEU A 122 0.60 -19.06 -9.64
C LEU A 122 0.57 -19.87 -10.94
N ALA A 123 0.33 -19.22 -12.09
CA ALA A 123 0.36 -19.88 -13.38
C ALA A 123 1.77 -20.35 -13.77
N GLU A 124 2.83 -19.63 -13.36
CA GLU A 124 4.22 -20.04 -13.57
C GLU A 124 4.65 -21.27 -12.74
N LEU A 125 3.93 -21.58 -11.65
CA LEU A 125 4.21 -22.72 -10.77
C LEU A 125 3.58 -24.05 -11.23
N GLY A 126 2.67 -24.01 -12.22
CA GLY A 126 1.95 -25.18 -12.76
C GLY A 126 2.61 -25.78 -13.98
#